data_AF-A0AB40A4X3-F1
#
_entry.id   AF-A0AB40A4X3-F1
#
_cell.length_a   1.000
_cell.length_b   1.000
_cell.length_c   1.000
_cell.angle_alpha   90.00
_cell.angle_beta   90.00
_cell.angle_gamma   90.00
#
_symmetry.space_group_name_H-M   'P 1'
#
loop_
_entity.id
_entity.type
_entity.pdbx_description
1 polymer ?
#
loop_
_entity_poly.entity_id
_entity_poly.type
_entity_poly.pdbx_seq_one_letter_code
_entity_poly.pdbx_strand_id
1 'polypeptide(L)'
;MSTENAENSDEHLELSPDLEACSLLGQQDPSNVDPGRTRAKQRLSLNGKRRRSRMSRRANLIGICGVSSLCILLLIATTQHRPLTTPFNQANGRDQGGGGLGASVDGGPSNSLSRSAFYDRFQQQLQQQQSTIVYNLTATIVDVLSAQRSRILAEMENFEYPRGGAERLADMTPETNGTPVRSVVVTSWRSGSTFLGDILNSIPGNFYHYEPLLDFGIKQIRDPDDQELAVQNLKNLLNCDYSDMIDYLNFGKTHTYLFEHNTRLWDVCREFPRFCWRPAFLTRFCRLFPIQSMKTVRLRLAQAEKLLEDQRYENKMITYKLT
;
A
#
# COMPACT_ATOMS: atom_id res chain seq x y z
N MET A 1 15.57 -55.13 44.64
CA MET A 1 14.40 -55.99 44.39
C MET A 1 13.33 -55.05 43.86
N SER A 2 13.02 -54.96 42.57
CA SER A 2 13.37 -55.75 41.39
C SER A 2 13.27 -54.84 40.16
N THR A 3 13.87 -55.28 39.06
CA THR A 3 13.98 -54.67 37.73
C THR A 3 12.70 -54.82 36.88
N GLU A 4 12.75 -54.23 35.67
CA GLU A 4 11.94 -54.49 34.44
C GLU A 4 10.59 -53.73 34.30
N ASN A 5 10.13 -53.26 33.13
CA ASN A 5 10.63 -53.27 31.74
C ASN A 5 9.91 -52.18 30.93
N ALA A 6 10.47 -51.91 29.75
CA ALA A 6 10.04 -50.96 28.72
C ALA A 6 8.70 -51.29 28.05
N GLU A 7 8.05 -50.27 27.47
CA GLU A 7 7.23 -50.46 26.26
C GLU A 7 7.35 -49.24 25.33
N ASN A 8 7.63 -49.56 24.07
CA ASN A 8 7.84 -48.69 22.93
C ASN A 8 6.52 -48.57 22.16
N SER A 9 6.18 -47.39 21.65
CA SER A 9 5.16 -47.26 20.61
C SER A 9 5.46 -46.04 19.73
N ASP A 10 6.12 -46.34 18.61
CA ASP A 10 6.22 -45.49 17.43
C ASP A 10 4.83 -45.21 16.86
N GLU A 11 4.46 -43.94 16.70
CA GLU A 11 3.37 -43.52 15.82
C GLU A 11 3.96 -42.80 14.61
N HIS A 12 3.91 -43.52 13.50
CA HIS A 12 4.07 -43.07 12.13
C HIS A 12 3.13 -41.89 11.83
N LEU A 13 3.67 -40.74 11.42
CA LEU A 13 2.91 -39.68 10.77
C LEU A 13 3.34 -39.61 9.30
N GLU A 14 2.44 -40.11 8.45
CA GLU A 14 2.54 -40.08 6.99
C GLU A 14 2.62 -38.63 6.49
N LEU A 15 3.70 -38.35 5.75
CA LEU A 15 3.94 -37.09 5.05
C LEU A 15 3.27 -37.20 3.66
N SER A 16 2.27 -36.38 3.36
CA SER A 16 1.65 -36.37 2.02
C SER A 16 2.55 -35.67 1.00
N PRO A 17 2.50 -36.08 -0.28
CA PRO A 17 3.50 -35.75 -1.28
C PRO A 17 3.05 -34.57 -2.14
N ASP A 18 3.60 -33.38 -1.94
CA ASP A 18 3.41 -32.23 -2.85
C ASP A 18 4.61 -31.26 -2.81
N LEU A 19 5.83 -31.82 -2.80
CA LEU A 19 7.07 -31.03 -2.82
C LEU A 19 8.14 -31.55 -3.81
N GLU A 20 7.75 -32.32 -4.81
CA GLU A 20 8.64 -32.72 -5.92
C GLU A 20 8.21 -32.09 -7.23
N ALA A 21 8.47 -30.79 -7.39
CA ALA A 21 8.48 -30.13 -8.70
C ALA A 21 9.28 -28.83 -8.70
N CYS A 22 10.53 -28.83 -8.21
CA CYS A 22 11.51 -27.74 -8.47
C CYS A 22 12.97 -28.13 -8.17
N SER A 23 13.34 -29.41 -8.29
CA SER A 23 14.70 -29.91 -8.03
C SER A 23 15.30 -30.63 -9.24
N LEU A 24 15.29 -29.96 -10.40
CA LEU A 24 16.15 -30.35 -11.51
C LEU A 24 16.72 -29.07 -12.12
N LEU A 25 17.98 -28.78 -11.80
CA LEU A 25 19.02 -28.27 -12.71
C LEU A 25 20.31 -27.97 -11.91
N GLY A 26 21.32 -28.84 -12.06
CA GLY A 26 22.73 -28.46 -12.03
C GLY A 26 23.51 -28.60 -10.71
N GLN A 27 23.93 -29.82 -10.37
CA GLN A 27 25.15 -30.04 -9.58
C GLN A 27 26.37 -29.92 -10.50
N GLN A 28 27.33 -29.04 -10.19
CA GLN A 28 28.70 -29.12 -10.72
C GLN A 28 29.70 -28.90 -9.58
N ASP A 29 30.54 -29.91 -9.41
CA ASP A 29 31.60 -30.12 -8.42
C ASP A 29 32.84 -29.25 -8.74
N PRO A 30 33.53 -28.60 -7.77
CA PRO A 30 34.66 -27.72 -8.05
C PRO A 30 35.98 -28.48 -7.89
N SER A 31 36.46 -29.12 -8.95
CA SER A 31 37.83 -29.65 -8.99
C SER A 31 38.40 -29.68 -10.42
N ASN A 32 38.85 -28.54 -10.92
CA ASN A 32 40.01 -28.50 -11.82
C ASN A 32 40.56 -27.07 -11.97
N VAL A 33 41.80 -26.89 -11.53
CA VAL A 33 42.61 -25.70 -11.74
C VAL A 33 43.71 -26.10 -12.72
N ASP A 34 43.82 -25.40 -13.84
CA ASP A 34 45.09 -25.25 -14.56
C ASP A 34 45.14 -23.85 -15.21
N PRO A 35 46.28 -23.12 -15.14
CA PRO A 35 46.36 -21.72 -15.48
C PRO A 35 46.92 -21.51 -16.89
N GLY A 36 46.47 -20.44 -17.55
CA GLY A 36 47.26 -19.79 -18.59
C GLY A 36 46.54 -19.54 -19.90
N ARG A 37 46.02 -18.32 -20.08
CA ARG A 37 46.28 -17.53 -21.29
C ARG A 37 45.86 -16.07 -21.11
N THR A 38 46.85 -15.21 -20.93
CA THR A 38 46.74 -13.76 -21.10
C THR A 38 46.39 -13.39 -22.54
N ARG A 39 45.36 -12.57 -22.76
CA ARG A 39 45.23 -11.76 -23.98
C ARG A 39 44.56 -10.41 -23.73
N ALA A 40 45.42 -9.39 -23.68
CA ALA A 40 45.29 -8.04 -24.24
C ALA A 40 43.95 -7.28 -24.16
N LYS A 41 43.99 -6.22 -23.33
CA LYS A 41 43.49 -4.85 -23.54
C LYS A 41 42.76 -4.57 -24.87
N GLN A 42 41.49 -4.20 -24.78
CA GLN A 42 40.90 -3.19 -25.65
C GLN A 42 40.02 -2.23 -24.84
N ARG A 43 40.58 -1.04 -24.59
CA ARG A 43 39.84 0.14 -24.15
C ARG A 43 39.04 0.66 -25.34
N LEU A 44 37.71 0.53 -25.29
CA LEU A 44 36.82 1.30 -26.15
C LEU A 44 36.33 2.53 -25.38
N SER A 45 36.91 3.67 -25.74
CA SER A 45 36.47 5.00 -25.36
C SER A 45 35.22 5.34 -26.17
N LEU A 46 34.06 5.43 -25.52
CA LEU A 46 32.85 5.98 -26.12
C LEU A 46 32.64 7.39 -25.58
N ASN A 47 33.19 8.36 -26.31
CA ASN A 47 32.98 9.77 -26.12
C ASN A 47 31.58 10.15 -26.66
N GLY A 48 30.55 9.97 -25.82
CA GLY A 48 29.18 10.34 -26.14
C GLY A 48 28.92 11.84 -25.91
N LYS A 49 29.06 12.64 -26.96
CA LYS A 49 28.60 14.05 -27.03
C LYS A 49 27.07 14.10 -26.83
N ARG A 50 26.59 14.26 -25.58
CA ARG A 50 25.18 14.63 -25.32
C ARG A 50 24.97 16.10 -25.68
N ARG A 51 24.40 16.34 -26.86
CA ARG A 51 23.87 17.63 -27.31
C ARG A 51 22.71 18.02 -26.38
N ARG A 52 22.97 18.91 -25.43
CA ARG A 52 21.96 19.50 -24.54
C ARG A 52 21.09 20.45 -25.37
N SER A 53 19.90 20.02 -25.76
CA SER A 53 18.86 20.87 -26.36
C SER A 53 18.45 21.94 -25.34
N ARG A 54 18.82 23.19 -25.61
CA ARG A 54 18.31 24.37 -24.90
C ARG A 54 16.94 24.68 -25.51
N MET A 55 15.86 24.25 -24.86
CA MET A 55 14.51 24.65 -25.29
C MET A 55 14.35 26.17 -25.08
N SER A 56 14.02 26.85 -26.18
CA SER A 56 13.84 28.30 -26.25
C SER A 56 12.61 28.73 -25.44
N ARG A 57 12.80 29.69 -24.53
CA ARG A 57 11.76 30.27 -23.65
C ARG A 57 10.58 30.91 -24.40
N ARG A 58 10.60 30.94 -25.73
CA ARG A 58 9.53 31.48 -26.58
C ARG A 58 8.39 30.51 -26.87
N ALA A 59 8.61 29.18 -26.73
CA ALA A 59 7.58 28.18 -27.02
C ALA A 59 6.55 27.99 -25.87
N ASN A 60 6.86 28.41 -24.64
CA ASN A 60 5.96 28.27 -23.50
C ASN A 60 4.93 29.42 -23.35
N LEU A 61 5.11 30.56 -24.01
CA LEU A 61 4.20 31.70 -23.82
C LEU A 61 2.89 31.54 -24.60
N ILE A 62 2.95 30.95 -25.80
CA ILE A 62 1.76 30.72 -26.65
C ILE A 62 0.84 29.66 -26.02
N GLY A 63 1.42 28.61 -25.42
CA GLY A 63 0.65 27.57 -24.73
C GLY A 63 -0.04 28.06 -23.46
N ILE A 64 0.64 28.90 -22.67
CA ILE A 64 0.08 29.45 -21.43
C ILE A 64 -1.06 30.43 -21.73
N CYS A 65 -0.90 31.32 -22.72
CA CYS A 65 -1.97 32.26 -23.09
C CYS A 65 -3.21 31.56 -23.67
N GLY A 66 -3.03 30.51 -24.48
CA GLY A 66 -4.16 29.76 -25.06
C GLY A 66 -5.01 29.03 -24.01
N VAL A 67 -4.38 28.40 -23.03
CA VAL A 67 -5.09 27.69 -21.95
C VAL A 67 -5.82 28.67 -21.02
N SER A 68 -5.19 29.81 -20.69
CA SER A 68 -5.84 30.83 -19.85
C SER A 68 -7.07 31.46 -20.53
N SER A 69 -7.01 31.75 -21.83
CA SER A 69 -8.16 32.29 -22.56
C SER A 69 -9.33 31.30 -22.65
N LEU A 70 -9.05 30.01 -22.83
CA LEU A 70 -10.08 28.96 -22.86
C LEU A 70 -10.76 28.82 -21.49
N CYS A 71 -10.01 28.84 -20.39
CA CYS A 71 -10.58 28.78 -19.04
C CYS A 71 -11.48 29.99 -18.73
N ILE A 72 -11.10 31.20 -19.17
CA ILE A 72 -11.91 32.40 -18.94
C ILE A 72 -13.22 32.32 -19.74
N LEU A 73 -13.19 31.87 -21.00
CA LEU A 73 -14.40 31.69 -21.81
C LEU A 73 -15.35 30.64 -21.23
N LEU A 74 -14.82 29.53 -20.71
CA LEU A 74 -15.62 28.51 -20.03
C LEU A 74 -16.26 29.04 -18.73
N LEU A 75 -15.53 29.85 -17.96
CA LEU A 75 -16.10 30.49 -16.78
C LEU A 75 -17.23 31.46 -17.16
N ILE A 76 -17.06 32.28 -18.20
CA ILE A 76 -18.13 33.17 -18.67
C ILE A 76 -19.36 32.37 -19.14
N ALA A 77 -19.16 31.31 -19.93
CA ALA A 77 -20.26 30.45 -20.40
C ALA A 77 -21.04 29.79 -19.25
N THR A 78 -20.36 29.37 -18.18
CA THR A 78 -21.04 28.79 -17.01
C THR A 78 -21.80 29.83 -16.16
N THR A 79 -21.38 31.10 -16.18
CA THR A 79 -22.10 32.17 -15.46
C THR A 79 -23.38 32.62 -16.16
N GLN A 80 -23.50 32.44 -17.48
CA GLN A 80 -24.72 32.79 -18.23
C GLN A 80 -25.82 31.72 -18.16
N HIS A 81 -25.51 30.50 -17.69
CA HIS A 81 -26.46 29.40 -17.52
C HIS A 81 -26.82 29.12 -16.05
N ARG A 82 -26.89 30.15 -15.20
CA ARG A 82 -27.59 30.04 -13.92
C ARG A 82 -29.04 30.51 -14.07
N PRO A 83 -30.05 29.62 -14.13
CA PRO A 83 -31.42 30.03 -13.89
C PRO A 83 -31.55 30.50 -12.44
N LEU A 84 -32.06 31.72 -12.26
CA LEU A 84 -32.36 32.33 -10.98
C LEU A 84 -33.36 31.46 -10.20
N THR A 85 -33.02 31.19 -8.95
CA THR A 85 -33.89 30.62 -7.92
C THR A 85 -35.12 31.50 -7.68
N THR A 86 -36.32 30.92 -7.67
CA THR A 86 -37.51 31.54 -7.05
C THR A 86 -37.94 30.75 -5.81
N PRO A 87 -38.38 31.42 -4.73
CA PRO A 87 -38.73 30.80 -3.47
C PRO A 87 -40.18 30.27 -3.43
N PHE A 88 -40.42 29.35 -2.50
CA PHE A 88 -41.72 28.83 -2.09
C PHE A 88 -42.75 29.93 -1.79
N ASN A 89 -43.97 29.79 -2.33
CA ASN A 89 -45.19 30.00 -1.54
C ASN A 89 -46.44 29.35 -2.16
N GLN A 90 -47.29 28.95 -1.24
CA GLN A 90 -48.53 28.17 -1.26
C GLN A 90 -49.74 29.01 -1.70
N ALA A 91 -50.65 28.47 -2.53
CA ALA A 91 -52.12 28.68 -2.43
C ALA A 91 -52.92 28.03 -3.58
N ASN A 92 -53.79 27.10 -3.19
CA ASN A 92 -55.21 26.93 -3.56
C ASN A 92 -55.73 27.01 -5.00
N GLY A 93 -56.52 25.99 -5.34
CA GLY A 93 -57.82 26.12 -6.01
C GLY A 93 -57.85 25.48 -7.40
N ARG A 94 -58.43 24.28 -7.56
CA ARG A 94 -59.86 23.93 -7.74
C ARG A 94 -60.28 23.93 -9.22
N ASP A 95 -60.95 22.82 -9.59
CA ASP A 95 -61.94 22.68 -10.66
C ASP A 95 -61.46 22.83 -12.11
N GLN A 96 -62.02 22.17 -13.13
CA GLN A 96 -62.82 20.97 -13.34
C GLN A 96 -62.98 20.91 -14.87
N GLY A 97 -63.00 19.71 -15.46
CA GLY A 97 -63.90 19.40 -16.57
C GLY A 97 -63.55 19.88 -17.99
N GLY A 98 -63.61 18.94 -18.94
CA GLY A 98 -64.22 19.22 -20.25
C GLY A 98 -63.38 18.90 -21.49
N GLY A 99 -63.40 17.63 -21.89
CA GLY A 99 -63.84 17.18 -23.22
C GLY A 99 -63.13 17.63 -24.51
N GLY A 100 -62.86 16.65 -25.38
CA GLY A 100 -63.11 16.81 -26.83
C GLY A 100 -61.92 16.70 -27.78
N LEU A 101 -61.71 15.48 -28.27
CA LEU A 101 -61.41 15.05 -29.67
C LEU A 101 -60.85 16.08 -30.68
N GLY A 102 -59.79 15.68 -31.40
CA GLY A 102 -59.51 16.20 -32.74
C GLY A 102 -58.04 16.15 -33.15
N ALA A 103 -57.71 15.26 -34.10
CA ALA A 103 -56.38 15.00 -34.62
C ALA A 103 -55.73 16.21 -35.32
N SER A 104 -54.41 16.32 -35.24
CA SER A 104 -53.55 16.75 -36.36
C SER A 104 -52.11 16.31 -36.12
N VAL A 105 -51.62 15.59 -37.11
CA VAL A 105 -50.24 15.18 -37.37
C VAL A 105 -49.30 16.37 -37.28
N ASP A 106 -48.21 16.24 -36.53
CA ASP A 106 -46.95 16.87 -36.93
C ASP A 106 -45.77 15.96 -36.57
N GLY A 107 -45.00 15.62 -37.60
CA GLY A 107 -43.84 14.75 -37.51
C GLY A 107 -42.67 15.48 -36.86
N GLY A 108 -42.21 14.97 -35.72
CA GLY A 108 -40.96 15.39 -35.08
C GLY A 108 -40.07 14.15 -34.86
N PRO A 109 -38.76 14.20 -35.22
CA PRO A 109 -37.93 13.02 -35.31
C PRO A 109 -37.64 12.41 -33.95
N SER A 110 -37.56 11.09 -33.97
CA SER A 110 -37.23 10.16 -32.91
C SER A 110 -35.98 10.58 -32.10
N ASN A 111 -36.19 11.26 -30.97
CA ASN A 111 -35.17 11.40 -29.92
C ASN A 111 -35.13 10.20 -28.95
N SER A 112 -35.55 9.01 -29.44
CA SER A 112 -35.51 7.76 -28.68
C SER A 112 -34.10 7.19 -28.53
N LEU A 113 -33.13 7.63 -29.35
CA LEU A 113 -31.75 7.12 -29.34
C LEU A 113 -30.84 7.76 -28.27
N SER A 114 -31.12 8.99 -27.83
CA SER A 114 -30.34 9.65 -26.76
C SER A 114 -30.77 9.20 -25.37
N ARG A 115 -32.02 8.73 -25.22
CA ARG A 115 -32.53 8.16 -23.98
C ARG A 115 -31.90 6.79 -23.73
N SER A 116 -31.82 5.92 -24.74
CA SER A 116 -31.20 4.59 -24.62
C SER A 116 -29.74 4.65 -24.19
N ALA A 117 -28.92 5.52 -24.79
CA ALA A 117 -27.49 5.61 -24.44
C ALA A 117 -27.21 6.04 -22.98
N PHE A 118 -28.03 6.93 -22.41
CA PHE A 118 -27.91 7.33 -21.01
C PHE A 118 -28.36 6.20 -20.06
N TYR A 119 -29.48 5.54 -20.37
CA TYR A 119 -29.96 4.39 -19.59
C TYR A 119 -29.00 3.20 -19.69
N ASP A 120 -28.42 2.92 -20.86
CA ASP A 120 -27.42 1.87 -21.05
C ASP A 120 -26.14 2.16 -20.25
N ARG A 121 -25.63 3.41 -20.28
CA ARG A 121 -24.48 3.80 -19.46
C ARG A 121 -24.79 3.71 -17.96
N PHE A 122 -25.99 4.10 -17.54
CA PHE A 122 -26.42 4.00 -16.15
C PHE A 122 -26.57 2.53 -15.69
N GLN A 123 -27.16 1.68 -16.52
CA GLN A 123 -27.25 0.24 -16.25
C GLN A 123 -25.87 -0.42 -16.22
N GLN A 124 -24.97 -0.04 -17.13
CA GLN A 124 -23.60 -0.54 -17.15
C GLN A 124 -22.83 -0.11 -15.88
N GLN A 125 -23.05 1.12 -15.38
CA GLN A 125 -22.52 1.57 -14.10
C GLN A 125 -23.09 0.79 -12.90
N LEU A 126 -24.39 0.51 -12.87
CA LEU A 126 -25.00 -0.29 -11.81
C LEU A 126 -24.51 -1.74 -11.81
N GLN A 127 -24.31 -2.32 -12.99
CA GLN A 127 -23.80 -3.68 -13.14
C GLN A 127 -22.31 -3.77 -12.77
N GLN A 128 -21.53 -2.73 -13.09
CA GLN A 128 -20.15 -2.58 -12.59
C GLN A 128 -20.12 -2.42 -11.07
N GLN A 129 -21.02 -1.63 -10.46
CA GLN A 129 -21.10 -1.51 -8.99
C GLN A 129 -21.52 -2.82 -8.32
N GLN A 130 -22.48 -3.55 -8.89
CA GLN A 130 -22.89 -4.86 -8.33
C GLN A 130 -21.75 -5.87 -8.43
N SER A 131 -21.04 -5.93 -9.56
CA SER A 131 -19.91 -6.86 -9.72
C SER A 131 -18.75 -6.54 -8.78
N THR A 132 -18.45 -5.26 -8.51
CA THR A 132 -17.41 -4.89 -7.53
C THR A 132 -17.82 -5.22 -6.10
N ILE A 133 -19.07 -4.98 -5.71
CA ILE A 133 -19.57 -5.35 -4.36
C ILE A 133 -19.50 -6.87 -4.17
N VAL A 134 -19.95 -7.63 -5.17
CA VAL A 134 -19.89 -9.10 -5.12
C VAL A 134 -18.45 -9.58 -5.04
N TYR A 135 -17.54 -9.03 -5.84
CA TYR A 135 -16.11 -9.34 -5.76
C TYR A 135 -15.52 -9.06 -4.37
N ASN A 136 -15.84 -7.91 -3.77
CA ASN A 136 -15.30 -7.56 -2.44
C ASN A 136 -15.75 -8.53 -1.34
N LEU A 137 -16.98 -9.04 -1.45
CA LEU A 137 -17.53 -10.02 -0.53
C LEU A 137 -16.95 -11.43 -0.75
N THR A 138 -16.69 -11.83 -1.99
CA THR A 138 -16.23 -13.19 -2.34
C THR A 138 -14.72 -13.33 -2.43
N ALA A 139 -13.96 -12.24 -2.57
CA ALA A 139 -12.51 -12.28 -2.74
C ALA A 139 -11.83 -13.11 -1.64
N THR A 140 -10.83 -13.87 -2.01
CA THR A 140 -10.00 -14.58 -1.03
C THR A 140 -8.87 -13.67 -0.55
N ILE A 141 -8.21 -14.05 0.55
CA ILE A 141 -6.96 -13.39 0.96
C ILE A 141 -5.93 -13.44 -0.17
N VAL A 142 -5.86 -14.56 -0.90
CA VAL A 142 -4.91 -14.75 -2.00
C VAL A 142 -5.15 -13.74 -3.12
N ASP A 143 -6.41 -13.48 -3.49
CA ASP A 143 -6.75 -12.51 -4.54
C ASP A 143 -6.29 -11.10 -4.16
N VAL A 144 -6.55 -10.69 -2.91
CA VAL A 144 -6.14 -9.38 -2.39
C VAL A 144 -4.62 -9.24 -2.36
N LEU A 145 -3.88 -10.28 -1.93
CA LEU A 145 -2.42 -10.22 -1.94
C LEU A 145 -1.86 -10.16 -3.37
N SER A 146 -2.42 -10.93 -4.31
CA SER A 146 -2.01 -10.91 -5.71
C SER A 146 -2.22 -9.53 -6.34
N ALA A 147 -3.36 -8.89 -6.08
CA ALA A 147 -3.61 -7.51 -6.51
C ALA A 147 -2.60 -6.54 -5.89
N GLN A 148 -2.27 -6.69 -4.61
CA GLN A 148 -1.30 -5.84 -3.94
C GLN A 148 0.12 -6.02 -4.47
N ARG A 149 0.55 -7.25 -4.80
CA ARG A 149 1.85 -7.49 -5.45
C ARG A 149 1.99 -6.71 -6.75
N SER A 150 0.96 -6.74 -7.60
CA SER A 150 0.94 -5.98 -8.86
C SER A 150 1.04 -4.47 -8.62
N ARG A 151 0.37 -3.95 -7.58
CA ARG A 151 0.46 -2.52 -7.20
C ARG A 151 1.88 -2.16 -6.75
N ILE A 152 2.51 -2.98 -5.92
CA ILE A 152 3.89 -2.76 -5.45
C ILE A 152 4.87 -2.82 -6.62
N LEU A 153 4.73 -3.79 -7.53
CA LEU A 153 5.57 -3.90 -8.73
C LEU A 153 5.51 -2.62 -9.58
N ALA A 154 4.30 -2.08 -9.81
CA ALA A 154 4.12 -0.83 -10.55
C ALA A 154 4.70 0.38 -9.79
N GLU A 155 4.50 0.44 -8.46
CA GLU A 155 5.03 1.52 -7.63
C GLU A 155 6.57 1.55 -7.61
N MET A 156 7.19 0.36 -7.66
CA MET A 156 8.63 0.16 -7.58
C MET A 156 9.36 0.17 -8.93
N GLU A 157 8.66 0.37 -10.06
CA GLU A 157 9.23 0.27 -11.42
C GLU A 157 10.44 1.20 -11.63
N ASN A 158 10.37 2.42 -11.08
CA ASN A 158 11.42 3.44 -11.21
C ASN A 158 12.21 3.65 -9.91
N PHE A 159 12.10 2.71 -8.96
CA PHE A 159 12.79 2.83 -7.69
C PHE A 159 14.29 2.51 -7.85
N GLU A 160 15.15 3.41 -7.35
CA GLU A 160 16.59 3.21 -7.34
C GLU A 160 17.01 2.36 -6.13
N TYR A 161 17.48 1.14 -6.38
CA TYR A 161 17.91 0.24 -5.31
C TYR A 161 19.25 0.68 -4.69
N PRO A 162 19.46 0.44 -3.38
CA PRO A 162 20.71 0.78 -2.70
C PRO A 162 21.90 0.04 -3.32
N ARG A 163 22.92 0.80 -3.76
CA ARG A 163 24.14 0.24 -4.36
C ARG A 163 24.85 -0.72 -3.39
N GLY A 164 25.13 -1.94 -3.86
CA GLY A 164 25.84 -2.96 -3.09
C GLY A 164 24.99 -3.69 -2.05
N GLY A 165 23.66 -3.52 -2.07
CA GLY A 165 22.74 -4.20 -1.15
C GLY A 165 21.68 -5.05 -1.85
N ALA A 166 20.86 -4.43 -2.69
CA ALA A 166 19.79 -5.11 -3.43
C ALA A 166 19.82 -4.69 -4.90
N GLU A 167 19.51 -5.61 -5.80
CA GLU A 167 19.50 -5.35 -7.25
C GLU A 167 18.08 -5.31 -7.82
N ARG A 168 17.13 -5.94 -7.12
CA ARG A 168 15.72 -6.05 -7.51
C ARG A 168 14.80 -6.11 -6.29
N LEU A 169 13.50 -5.91 -6.54
CA LEU A 169 12.45 -5.95 -5.52
C LEU A 169 12.52 -7.20 -4.63
N ALA A 170 12.67 -8.37 -5.24
CA ALA A 170 12.70 -9.64 -4.52
C ALA A 170 13.83 -9.74 -3.47
N ASP A 171 14.94 -9.04 -3.67
CA ASP A 171 16.06 -9.06 -2.73
C ASP A 171 15.74 -8.26 -1.45
N MET A 172 14.71 -7.40 -1.48
CA MET A 172 14.26 -6.62 -0.33
C MET A 172 12.92 -7.10 0.25
N THR A 173 12.15 -7.91 -0.47
CA THR A 173 10.80 -8.29 -0.04
C THR A 173 10.82 -9.50 0.90
N PRO A 174 10.25 -9.41 2.13
CA PRO A 174 10.21 -10.52 3.08
C PRO A 174 9.52 -11.79 2.55
N GLU A 175 8.45 -11.64 1.75
CA GLU A 175 7.74 -12.77 1.15
C GLU A 175 8.65 -13.65 0.26
N THR A 176 9.64 -13.05 -0.39
CA THR A 176 10.61 -13.74 -1.24
C THR A 176 11.92 -14.07 -0.50
N ASN A 177 11.89 -14.06 0.84
CA ASN A 177 13.04 -14.20 1.72
C ASN A 177 14.12 -13.11 1.51
N GLY A 178 13.73 -11.96 0.94
CA GLY A 178 14.56 -10.79 0.82
C GLY A 178 14.75 -10.06 2.16
N THR A 179 15.71 -9.14 2.21
CA THR A 179 16.03 -8.34 3.39
C THR A 179 15.46 -6.92 3.26
N PRO A 180 14.35 -6.59 3.94
CA PRO A 180 13.73 -5.28 3.81
C PRO A 180 14.59 -4.17 4.38
N VAL A 181 14.37 -2.95 3.89
CA VAL A 181 14.89 -1.73 4.53
C VAL A 181 13.99 -1.39 5.70
N ARG A 182 14.57 -1.14 6.87
CA ARG A 182 13.82 -0.88 8.10
C ARG A 182 14.25 0.44 8.73
N SER A 183 13.31 1.36 8.91
CA SER A 183 13.56 2.68 9.49
C SER A 183 12.67 2.93 10.70
N VAL A 184 13.25 3.30 11.85
CA VAL A 184 12.50 3.55 13.08
C VAL A 184 12.80 4.95 13.61
N VAL A 185 11.78 5.80 13.61
CA VAL A 185 11.86 7.15 14.18
C VAL A 185 11.40 7.10 15.63
N VAL A 186 12.34 7.26 16.56
CA VAL A 186 12.07 7.35 18.00
C VAL A 186 12.30 8.77 18.48
N THR A 187 11.24 9.43 18.94
CA THR A 187 11.26 10.88 19.19
C THR A 187 10.32 11.29 20.33
N SER A 188 10.20 12.58 20.60
CA SER A 188 9.24 13.16 21.54
C SER A 188 7.97 13.65 20.82
N TRP A 189 6.89 13.90 21.57
CA TRP A 189 5.71 14.59 21.04
C TRP A 189 6.07 15.99 20.54
N ARG A 190 5.36 16.45 19.50
CA ARG A 190 5.49 17.80 18.92
C ARG A 190 6.84 18.11 18.24
N SER A 191 7.72 17.12 18.09
CA SER A 191 9.00 17.22 17.39
C SER A 191 8.91 17.37 15.86
N GLY A 192 7.70 17.34 15.28
CA GLY A 192 7.53 17.25 13.82
C GLY A 192 7.65 15.82 13.26
N SER A 193 7.66 14.81 14.12
CA SER A 193 7.79 13.41 13.71
C SER A 193 6.67 12.87 12.83
N THR A 194 5.47 13.44 12.90
CA THR A 194 4.39 13.11 11.96
C THR A 194 4.76 13.54 10.54
N PHE A 195 5.30 14.74 10.36
CA PHE A 195 5.75 15.21 9.04
C PHE A 195 6.86 14.32 8.47
N LEU A 196 7.86 13.95 9.29
CA LEU A 196 8.89 13.00 8.86
C LEU A 196 8.28 11.62 8.54
N GLY A 197 7.32 11.16 9.33
CA GLY A 197 6.58 9.94 9.09
C GLY A 197 5.83 9.94 7.76
N ASP A 198 5.19 11.05 7.40
CA ASP A 198 4.48 11.21 6.12
C ASP A 198 5.46 11.19 4.93
N ILE A 199 6.65 11.79 5.08
CA ILE A 199 7.72 11.68 4.08
C ILE A 199 8.14 10.21 3.92
N LEU A 200 8.36 9.49 5.01
CA LEU A 200 8.71 8.06 4.93
C LEU A 200 7.60 7.26 4.26
N ASN A 201 6.34 7.49 4.64
CA ASN A 201 5.18 6.82 4.05
C ASN A 201 5.03 7.05 2.54
N SER A 202 5.50 8.20 2.04
CA SER A 202 5.51 8.52 0.61
C SER A 202 6.53 7.70 -0.22
N ILE A 203 7.47 7.01 0.42
CA ILE A 203 8.45 6.16 -0.27
C ILE A 203 7.72 4.96 -0.91
N PRO A 204 8.00 4.63 -2.20
CA PRO A 204 7.46 3.47 -2.89
C PRO A 204 7.64 2.16 -2.11
N GLY A 205 6.62 1.30 -2.09
CA GLY A 205 6.72 -0.02 -1.45
C GLY A 205 6.93 0.01 0.06
N ASN A 206 6.64 1.13 0.73
CA ASN A 206 6.76 1.25 2.17
C ASN A 206 5.49 0.81 2.91
N PHE A 207 5.68 -0.03 3.92
CA PHE A 207 4.67 -0.34 4.93
C PHE A 207 4.95 0.47 6.19
N TYR A 208 4.08 1.43 6.47
CA TYR A 208 4.27 2.38 7.56
C TYR A 208 3.51 1.96 8.82
N HIS A 209 4.20 1.93 9.95
CA HIS A 209 3.64 1.66 11.27
C HIS A 209 3.54 2.98 12.05
N TYR A 210 2.34 3.52 12.18
CA TYR A 210 2.11 4.79 12.87
C TYR A 210 1.91 4.57 14.37
N GLU A 211 2.84 5.09 15.18
CA GLU A 211 2.77 5.08 16.65
C GLU A 211 2.29 3.74 17.26
N PRO A 212 2.90 2.60 16.92
CA PRO A 212 2.39 1.28 17.28
C PRO A 212 2.30 0.98 18.79
N LEU A 213 2.84 1.85 19.64
CA LEU A 213 2.78 1.76 21.10
C LEU A 213 1.62 2.59 21.71
N LEU A 214 0.64 2.99 20.90
CA LEU A 214 -0.49 3.83 21.30
C LEU A 214 -1.32 3.23 22.45
N ASP A 215 -1.40 1.90 22.50
CA ASP A 215 -2.07 1.09 23.52
C ASP A 215 -1.49 1.27 24.93
N PHE A 216 -0.22 1.66 25.05
CA PHE A 216 0.40 2.04 26.33
C PHE A 216 -0.10 3.39 26.88
N GLY A 217 -0.99 4.09 26.15
CA GLY A 217 -1.59 5.36 26.57
C GLY A 217 -0.72 6.59 26.30
N ILE A 218 -1.13 7.75 26.82
CA ILE A 218 -0.42 9.03 26.62
C ILE A 218 0.66 9.20 27.69
N LYS A 219 1.65 8.31 27.68
CA LYS A 219 2.81 8.33 28.59
C LYS A 219 4.09 7.89 27.88
N GLN A 220 5.22 8.35 28.38
CA GLN A 220 6.50 7.67 28.13
C GLN A 220 6.51 6.36 28.89
N ILE A 221 6.86 5.27 28.21
CA ILE A 221 6.93 3.94 28.81
C ILE A 221 8.14 3.90 29.76
N ARG A 222 7.89 3.53 31.01
CA ARG A 222 8.86 3.58 32.11
C ARG A 222 8.93 2.29 32.90
N ASP A 223 7.83 1.58 33.00
CA ASP A 223 7.77 0.28 33.69
C ASP A 223 8.63 -0.74 32.93
N PRO A 224 9.47 -1.54 33.61
CA PRO A 224 10.35 -2.52 32.96
C PRO A 224 9.60 -3.53 32.07
N ASP A 225 8.47 -4.05 32.56
CA ASP A 225 7.70 -5.08 31.84
C ASP A 225 7.05 -4.44 30.59
N ASP A 226 6.48 -3.22 30.74
CA ASP A 226 5.96 -2.46 29.60
C ASP A 226 7.06 -2.16 28.56
N GLN A 227 8.30 -1.91 28.99
CA GLN A 227 9.43 -1.63 28.08
C GLN A 227 9.81 -2.86 27.25
N GLU A 228 9.87 -4.03 27.88
CA GLU A 228 10.17 -5.29 27.20
C GLU A 228 9.07 -5.65 26.20
N LEU A 229 7.81 -5.56 26.62
CA LEU A 229 6.66 -5.78 25.74
C LEU A 229 6.66 -4.78 24.58
N ALA A 230 6.94 -3.49 24.83
CA ALA A 230 7.01 -2.49 23.79
C ALA A 230 8.08 -2.85 22.75
N VAL A 231 9.31 -3.19 23.18
CA VAL A 231 10.39 -3.58 22.26
C VAL A 231 10.00 -4.83 21.47
N GLN A 232 9.38 -5.82 22.11
CA GLN A 232 8.90 -7.03 21.45
C GLN A 232 7.84 -6.72 20.38
N ASN A 233 6.86 -5.87 20.70
CA ASN A 233 5.84 -5.43 19.75
C ASN A 233 6.46 -4.74 18.52
N LEU A 234 7.48 -3.89 18.72
CA LEU A 234 8.17 -3.27 17.57
C LEU A 234 8.93 -4.30 16.74
N LYS A 235 9.61 -5.27 17.35
CA LYS A 235 10.30 -6.37 16.64
C LYS A 235 9.31 -7.20 15.82
N ASN A 236 8.17 -7.56 16.41
CA ASN A 236 7.10 -8.29 15.75
C ASN A 236 6.61 -7.54 14.50
N LEU A 237 6.28 -6.25 14.63
CA LEU A 237 5.83 -5.42 13.50
C LEU A 237 6.89 -5.24 12.42
N LEU A 238 8.15 -5.00 12.78
CA LEU A 238 9.27 -4.86 11.83
C LEU A 238 9.57 -6.18 11.07
N ASN A 239 9.16 -7.32 11.63
CA ASN A 239 9.26 -8.63 11.00
C ASN A 239 7.95 -9.10 10.37
N CYS A 240 6.93 -8.22 10.34
CA CYS A 240 5.60 -8.54 9.85
C CYS A 240 5.01 -9.78 10.51
N ASP A 241 5.22 -9.93 11.82
CA ASP A 241 4.68 -11.03 12.61
C ASP A 241 3.56 -10.54 13.52
N TYR A 242 2.33 -10.91 13.20
CA TYR A 242 1.14 -10.55 13.97
C TYR A 242 0.60 -11.73 14.80
N SER A 243 1.29 -12.87 14.87
CA SER A 243 0.76 -14.08 15.52
C SER A 243 0.45 -13.86 17.01
N ASP A 244 1.32 -13.10 17.69
CA ASP A 244 1.21 -12.78 19.12
C ASP A 244 1.00 -11.28 19.34
N MET A 245 0.05 -10.71 18.60
CA MET A 245 -0.27 -9.27 18.65
C MET A 245 -1.77 -9.01 18.84
N ILE A 246 -2.48 -9.94 19.49
CA ILE A 246 -3.94 -9.87 19.63
C ILE A 246 -4.39 -8.61 20.38
N ASP A 247 -3.69 -8.20 21.43
CA ASP A 247 -4.02 -6.99 22.18
C ASP A 247 -3.85 -5.72 21.34
N TYR A 248 -2.73 -5.62 20.62
CA TYR A 248 -2.48 -4.55 19.65
C TYR A 248 -3.60 -4.48 18.59
N LEU A 249 -4.01 -5.63 18.04
CA LEU A 249 -5.08 -5.71 17.03
C LEU A 249 -6.46 -5.37 17.62
N ASN A 250 -6.75 -5.80 18.85
CA ASN A 250 -7.99 -5.48 19.53
C ASN A 250 -8.09 -3.98 19.85
N PHE A 251 -6.99 -3.36 20.27
CA PHE A 251 -6.91 -1.92 20.47
C PHE A 251 -7.11 -1.17 19.14
N GLY A 252 -6.50 -1.65 18.04
CA GLY A 252 -6.66 -1.07 16.71
C GLY A 252 -8.10 -1.03 16.18
N LYS A 253 -8.94 -2.01 16.53
CA LYS A 253 -10.37 -2.05 16.12
C LYS A 253 -11.17 -0.82 16.58
N THR A 254 -10.83 -0.25 17.73
CA THR A 254 -11.48 0.95 18.29
C THR A 254 -10.65 2.21 18.08
N HIS A 255 -9.39 2.07 17.65
CA HIS A 255 -8.44 3.15 17.43
C HIS A 255 -7.82 3.04 16.02
N THR A 256 -8.67 3.14 15.00
CA THR A 256 -8.33 2.88 13.59
C THR A 256 -7.20 3.74 13.05
N TYR A 257 -6.95 4.91 13.65
CA TYR A 257 -5.83 5.77 13.31
C TYR A 257 -4.46 5.08 13.42
N LEU A 258 -4.32 3.99 14.18
CA LEU A 258 -3.12 3.12 14.14
C LEU A 258 -2.81 2.58 12.73
N PHE A 259 -3.85 2.34 11.94
CA PHE A 259 -3.79 1.70 10.63
C PHE A 259 -4.06 2.71 9.49
N GLU A 260 -4.89 3.73 9.72
CA GLU A 260 -5.26 4.75 8.71
C GLU A 260 -4.07 5.46 8.07
N HIS A 261 -3.01 5.69 8.84
CA HIS A 261 -1.80 6.32 8.33
C HIS A 261 -1.02 5.43 7.34
N ASN A 262 -1.18 4.11 7.39
CA ASN A 262 -0.67 3.23 6.36
C ASN A 262 -1.68 3.19 5.20
N THR A 263 -1.58 4.15 4.28
CA THR A 263 -2.56 4.29 3.18
C THR A 263 -2.69 3.01 2.35
N ARG A 264 -1.57 2.33 2.09
CA ARG A 264 -1.52 1.07 1.31
C ARG A 264 -2.30 -0.05 1.99
N LEU A 265 -2.19 -0.19 3.31
CA LEU A 265 -2.99 -1.13 4.10
C LEU A 265 -4.44 -0.65 4.25
N TRP A 266 -4.63 0.63 4.57
CA TRP A 266 -5.93 1.18 4.93
C TRP A 266 -6.90 1.18 3.75
N ASP A 267 -6.41 1.46 2.54
CA ASP A 267 -7.23 1.34 1.32
C ASP A 267 -7.78 -0.07 1.15
N VAL A 268 -6.93 -1.08 1.37
CA VAL A 268 -7.32 -2.49 1.32
C VAL A 268 -8.25 -2.86 2.47
N CYS A 269 -8.01 -2.33 3.67
CA CYS A 269 -8.89 -2.53 4.83
C CYS A 269 -10.28 -1.94 4.63
N ARG A 270 -10.40 -0.78 3.99
CA ARG A 270 -11.70 -0.17 3.65
C ARG A 270 -12.45 -0.98 2.61
N GLU A 271 -11.73 -1.54 1.65
CA GLU A 271 -12.30 -2.36 0.58
C GLU A 271 -12.69 -3.78 1.06
N PHE A 272 -11.87 -4.38 1.93
CA PHE A 272 -12.02 -5.74 2.46
C PHE A 272 -11.97 -5.78 4.00
N PRO A 273 -12.95 -5.17 4.71
CA PRO A 273 -12.89 -4.98 6.16
C PRO A 273 -12.80 -6.28 6.98
N ARG A 274 -13.35 -7.40 6.45
CA ARG A 274 -13.28 -8.73 7.07
C ARG A 274 -11.86 -9.29 7.23
N PHE A 275 -10.87 -8.72 6.56
CA PHE A 275 -9.47 -9.15 6.65
C PHE A 275 -8.62 -8.28 7.57
N CYS A 276 -8.97 -7.00 7.76
CA CYS A 276 -8.09 -5.97 8.31
C CYS A 276 -7.57 -6.26 9.73
N TRP A 277 -8.26 -7.11 10.50
CA TRP A 277 -7.90 -7.44 11.88
C TRP A 277 -7.47 -8.90 12.07
N ARG A 278 -7.20 -9.62 10.98
CA ARG A 278 -6.80 -11.03 11.02
C ARG A 278 -5.27 -11.12 10.96
N PRO A 279 -4.59 -11.69 11.97
CA PRO A 279 -3.15 -11.94 11.93
C PRO A 279 -2.70 -12.63 10.63
N ALA A 280 -3.43 -13.67 10.21
CA ALA A 280 -3.13 -14.42 8.98
C ALA A 280 -3.13 -13.55 7.71
N PHE A 281 -3.94 -12.49 7.66
CA PHE A 281 -3.93 -11.53 6.56
C PHE A 281 -2.78 -10.54 6.73
N LEU A 282 -2.69 -9.86 7.88
CA LEU A 282 -1.72 -8.79 8.13
C LEU A 282 -0.28 -9.27 8.03
N THR A 283 0.05 -10.45 8.58
CA THR A 283 1.37 -11.08 8.45
C THR A 283 1.76 -11.22 6.99
N ARG A 284 0.88 -11.80 6.17
CA ARG A 284 1.17 -12.01 4.74
C ARG A 284 1.19 -10.71 3.94
N PHE A 285 0.28 -9.79 4.25
CA PHE A 285 0.16 -8.51 3.55
C PHE A 285 1.38 -7.61 3.83
N CYS A 286 1.78 -7.46 5.09
CA CYS A 286 2.97 -6.70 5.49
C CYS A 286 4.24 -7.25 4.83
N ARG A 287 4.37 -8.57 4.71
CA ARG A 287 5.53 -9.23 4.07
C ARG A 287 5.67 -8.96 2.57
N LEU A 288 4.67 -8.38 1.91
CA LEU A 288 4.77 -7.97 0.51
C LEU A 288 5.68 -6.74 0.31
N PHE A 289 5.91 -5.97 1.37
CA PHE A 289 6.53 -4.65 1.26
C PHE A 289 8.05 -4.71 1.52
N PRO A 290 8.87 -4.20 0.57
CA PRO A 290 10.32 -4.20 0.69
C PRO A 290 10.87 -3.19 1.70
N ILE A 291 10.04 -2.23 2.14
CA ILE A 291 10.43 -1.20 3.08
C ILE A 291 9.44 -1.21 4.25
N GLN A 292 9.97 -1.20 5.47
CA GLN A 292 9.21 -1.09 6.70
C GLN A 292 9.65 0.19 7.40
N SER A 293 8.72 1.06 7.73
CA SER A 293 9.03 2.26 8.49
C SER A 293 8.09 2.41 9.66
N MET A 294 8.59 3.04 10.71
CA MET A 294 7.85 3.18 11.94
C MET A 294 8.18 4.51 12.59
N LYS A 295 7.18 5.13 13.21
CA LYS A 295 7.39 6.28 14.08
C LYS A 295 6.77 5.99 15.44
N THR A 296 7.51 6.25 16.52
CA THR A 296 7.00 6.17 17.89
C THR A 296 7.47 7.35 18.74
N VAL A 297 6.59 7.80 19.63
CA VAL A 297 6.85 8.90 20.58
C VAL A 297 6.83 8.46 22.04
N ARG A 298 6.63 7.16 22.29
CA ARG A 298 6.40 6.59 23.64
C ARG A 298 7.60 5.82 24.20
N LEU A 299 8.54 5.46 23.32
CA LEU A 299 9.74 4.70 23.67
C LEU A 299 10.90 5.66 23.94
N ARG A 300 11.68 5.37 24.98
CA ARG A 300 12.94 6.07 25.27
C ARG A 300 14.06 5.54 24.38
N LEU A 301 15.05 6.39 24.10
CA LEU A 301 16.17 6.02 23.23
C LEU A 301 16.95 4.79 23.73
N ALA A 302 17.22 4.70 25.03
CA ALA A 302 17.94 3.57 25.61
C ALA A 302 17.23 2.21 25.41
N GLN A 303 15.90 2.21 25.25
CA GLN A 303 15.10 1.02 25.01
C GLN A 303 15.04 0.74 23.50
N ALA A 304 15.08 1.79 22.67
CA ALA A 304 15.21 1.66 21.23
C ALA A 304 16.57 1.06 20.82
N GLU A 305 17.64 1.26 21.60
CA GLU A 305 18.96 0.64 21.37
C GLU A 305 18.87 -0.89 21.35
N LYS A 306 17.95 -1.50 22.11
CA LYS A 306 17.68 -2.96 22.08
C LYS A 306 17.16 -3.47 20.72
N LEU A 307 16.71 -2.56 19.85
CA LEU A 307 16.37 -2.90 18.46
C LEU A 307 17.61 -2.98 17.58
N LEU A 308 18.70 -2.27 17.93
CA LEU A 308 19.96 -2.28 17.18
C LEU A 308 20.83 -3.51 17.50
N GLU A 309 20.59 -4.15 18.65
CA GLU A 309 21.29 -5.37 19.07
C GLU A 309 21.00 -6.59 18.17
N ASP A 310 19.90 -6.56 17.42
CA ASP A 310 19.55 -7.64 16.51
C ASP A 310 20.13 -7.35 15.11
N GLN A 311 21.00 -8.26 14.66
CA GLN A 311 21.77 -8.17 13.41
C GLN A 311 20.90 -7.91 12.18
N ARG A 312 19.61 -8.28 12.25
CA ARG A 312 18.63 -7.99 11.19
C ARG A 312 18.37 -6.49 10.99
N TYR A 313 18.84 -5.62 11.89
CA TYR A 313 18.62 -4.18 11.89
C TYR A 313 19.91 -3.34 11.83
N GLU A 314 21.09 -3.97 11.96
CA GLU A 314 22.42 -3.34 12.15
C GLU A 314 22.77 -2.25 11.14
N ASN A 315 22.33 -2.37 9.88
CA ASN A 315 22.77 -1.47 8.80
C ASN A 315 21.76 -0.40 8.38
N LYS A 316 20.57 -0.33 8.99
CA LYS A 316 19.44 0.45 8.40
C LYS A 316 18.54 1.22 9.37
N MET A 317 18.63 0.98 10.68
CA MET A 317 17.78 1.68 11.66
C MET A 317 18.34 3.06 12.00
N ILE A 318 17.81 4.11 11.37
CA ILE A 318 18.17 5.50 11.68
C ILE A 318 17.28 6.03 12.81
N THR A 319 17.85 6.18 14.00
CA THR A 319 17.15 6.76 15.14
C THR A 319 17.36 8.27 15.20
N TYR A 320 16.29 9.05 14.97
CA TYR A 320 16.33 10.51 15.04
C TYR A 320 15.83 11.01 16.40
N LYS A 321 16.72 11.50 17.26
CA LYS A 321 16.31 12.28 18.43
C LYS A 321 16.09 13.73 18.00
N LEU A 322 14.84 14.09 17.72
CA LEU A 322 14.44 15.49 17.61
C LEU A 322 14.19 16.00 19.03
N THR A 323 15.21 16.65 19.61
CA THR A 323 15.11 17.42 20.86
C THR A 323 14.45 18.76 20.63
#